data_AF-A0A920EA02-F1
#
_entry.id   AF-A0A920EA02-F1
#
_cell.length_a   1.000
_cell.length_b   1.000
_cell.length_c   1.000
_cell.angle_alpha   90.00
_cell.angle_beta   90.00
_cell.angle_gamma   90.00
#
_symmetry.space_group_name_H-M   'P 1'
#
loop_
_entity.id
_entity.type
_entity.pdbx_description
1 polymer ?
#
loop_
_entity_poly.entity_id
_entity_poly.type
_entity_poly.pdbx_seq_one_letter_code
_entity_poly.pdbx_strand_id
1 'polypeptide(L)'
;MIAPDASEDAIKIMSAKPNLRLLLTGDMPDRTDAYVKFKSVAGGFLAQTGDAGMLTKSDLKIVTKTAPTDAQLDDLLFVWAVTKYVKSMPLYLPKIKAPLALALVR
;
A
#
# COMPACT_ATOMS: atom_id res chain seq x y z
N MET A 1 -12.70 -13.47 4.19
CA MET A 1 -11.26 -13.63 3.93
C MET A 1 -11.04 -13.60 2.43
N ILE A 2 -9.94 -13.01 1.98
CA ILE A 2 -9.56 -12.96 0.56
C ILE A 2 -8.12 -13.47 0.48
N ALA A 3 -7.84 -14.42 -0.42
CA ALA A 3 -6.51 -14.99 -0.63
C ALA A 3 -6.34 -15.42 -2.09
N PRO A 4 -5.10 -15.52 -2.62
CA PRO A 4 -4.85 -16.08 -3.95
C PRO A 4 -5.34 -17.52 -4.08
N ASP A 5 -5.02 -18.34 -3.08
CA ASP A 5 -5.40 -19.75 -3.00
C ASP A 5 -5.59 -20.19 -1.53
N ALA A 6 -6.18 -21.36 -1.29
CA ALA A 6 -6.37 -21.94 0.03
C ALA A 6 -6.28 -23.47 0.01
N SER A 7 -5.62 -24.04 1.02
CA SER A 7 -5.59 -25.49 1.23
C SER A 7 -6.95 -26.04 1.65
N GLU A 8 -7.19 -27.32 1.37
CA GLU A 8 -8.44 -28.01 1.74
C GLU A 8 -8.73 -27.93 3.25
N ASP A 9 -7.70 -28.07 4.08
CA ASP A 9 -7.81 -27.93 5.54
C ASP A 9 -8.26 -26.51 5.94
N ALA A 10 -7.73 -25.47 5.29
CA ALA A 10 -8.12 -24.10 5.56
C ALA A 10 -9.59 -23.85 5.18
N ILE A 11 -10.02 -24.37 4.02
CA ILE A 11 -11.42 -24.30 3.57
C ILE A 11 -12.34 -24.94 4.61
N LYS A 12 -12.00 -26.15 5.08
CA LYS A 12 -12.80 -26.87 6.08
C LYS A 12 -12.97 -26.11 7.40
N ILE A 13 -11.90 -25.50 7.89
CA ILE A 13 -11.93 -24.66 9.12
C ILE A 13 -12.79 -23.41 8.88
N MET A 14 -12.66 -22.79 7.71
CA MET A 14 -13.38 -21.57 7.37
C MET A 14 -14.88 -21.81 7.18
N SER A 15 -15.27 -22.93 6.55
CA SER A 15 -16.66 -23.33 6.33
C SER A 15 -17.45 -23.59 7.61
N ALA A 16 -16.77 -23.83 8.74
CA ALA A 16 -17.42 -23.97 10.03
C ALA A 16 -18.06 -22.66 10.54
N LYS A 17 -17.71 -21.49 9.97
CA LYS A 17 -18.27 -20.19 10.36
C LYS A 17 -19.35 -19.76 9.36
N PRO A 18 -20.64 -19.72 9.74
CA PRO A 18 -21.75 -19.57 8.79
C PRO A 18 -21.78 -18.24 8.01
N ASN A 19 -21.18 -17.19 8.54
CA ASN A 19 -21.14 -15.86 7.90
C ASN A 19 -19.78 -15.54 7.24
N LEU A 20 -18.85 -16.49 7.23
CA LEU A 20 -17.52 -16.27 6.66
C LEU A 20 -17.51 -16.55 5.17
N ARG A 21 -17.20 -15.53 4.36
CA ARG A 21 -16.95 -15.70 2.92
C ARG A 21 -15.46 -15.82 2.67
N LEU A 22 -15.04 -16.95 2.11
CA LEU A 22 -13.70 -17.14 1.54
C LEU A 22 -13.77 -16.83 0.05
N LEU A 23 -12.98 -15.85 -0.40
CA LEU A 23 -12.85 -15.50 -1.81
C LEU A 23 -11.44 -15.84 -2.26
N LEU A 24 -11.34 -16.71 -3.26
CA LEU A 24 -10.08 -17.04 -3.92
C LEU A 24 -9.92 -16.12 -5.13
N THR A 25 -8.84 -15.36 -5.18
CA THR A 25 -8.59 -14.41 -6.26
C THR A 25 -7.82 -15.03 -7.41
N GLY A 26 -7.14 -16.15 -7.19
CA GLY A 26 -6.10 -16.63 -8.09
C GLY A 26 -4.98 -15.60 -8.21
N ASP A 27 -4.36 -15.54 -9.37
CA ASP A 27 -3.32 -14.56 -9.69
C ASP A 27 -3.90 -13.14 -9.73
N MET A 28 -3.15 -12.21 -9.16
CA MET A 28 -3.50 -10.79 -9.15
C MET A 28 -2.57 -10.02 -10.10
N PRO A 29 -3.08 -8.99 -10.80
CA PRO A 29 -2.23 -8.13 -11.64
C PRO A 29 -1.09 -7.48 -10.86
N ASP A 30 0.01 -7.18 -11.54
CA ASP A 30 1.11 -6.43 -10.92
C ASP A 30 0.63 -5.03 -10.55
N ARG A 31 0.99 -4.57 -9.37
CA ARG A 31 0.61 -3.24 -8.87
C ARG A 31 1.32 -2.11 -9.59
N THR A 32 2.44 -2.41 -10.25
CA THR A 32 3.23 -1.45 -11.02
C THR A 32 2.70 -1.30 -12.45
N ASP A 33 1.78 -2.16 -12.89
CA ASP A 33 1.18 -2.06 -14.21
C ASP A 33 0.37 -0.76 -14.36
N ALA A 34 0.48 -0.15 -15.54
CA ALA A 34 -0.29 1.04 -15.86
C ALA A 34 -1.78 0.70 -16.00
N TYR A 35 -2.64 1.44 -15.30
CA TYR A 35 -4.09 1.28 -15.41
C TYR A 35 -4.82 2.63 -15.37
N VAL A 36 -6.06 2.65 -15.86
CA VAL A 36 -6.94 3.82 -15.79
C VAL A 36 -7.96 3.60 -14.68
N LYS A 37 -8.01 4.53 -13.74
CA LYS A 37 -9.00 4.60 -12.68
C LYS A 37 -10.17 5.46 -13.10
N PHE A 38 -11.36 4.88 -13.05
CA PHE A 38 -12.61 5.59 -13.27
C PHE A 38 -13.25 5.95 -11.93
N LYS A 39 -13.76 7.18 -11.82
CA LYS A 39 -14.55 7.63 -10.68
C LYS A 39 -15.85 8.24 -11.18
N SER A 40 -16.97 7.64 -10.80
CA SER A 40 -18.30 8.16 -11.13
C SER A 40 -18.53 9.51 -10.44
N VAL A 41 -19.13 10.46 -11.17
CA VAL A 41 -19.56 11.77 -10.71
C VAL A 41 -20.95 12.06 -11.26
N ALA A 42 -21.68 13.02 -10.68
CA ALA A 42 -22.99 13.39 -11.22
C ALA A 42 -22.84 13.83 -12.69
N GLY A 43 -23.58 13.18 -13.59
CA GLY A 43 -23.54 13.47 -15.02
C GLY A 43 -22.41 12.79 -15.81
N GLY A 44 -21.61 11.90 -15.22
CA GLY A 44 -20.60 11.16 -15.97
C GLY A 44 -19.53 10.47 -15.12
N PHE A 45 -18.28 10.49 -15.59
CA PHE A 45 -17.14 9.91 -14.89
C PHE A 45 -15.85 10.72 -15.13
N LEU A 46 -14.92 10.60 -14.19
CA LEU A 46 -13.53 11.03 -14.35
C LEU A 46 -12.68 9.81 -14.69
N ALA A 47 -11.73 9.97 -15.61
CA ALA A 47 -10.72 8.96 -15.93
C ALA A 47 -9.32 9.52 -15.61
N GLN A 48 -8.54 8.78 -14.84
CA GLN A 48 -7.20 9.17 -14.40
C GLN A 48 -6.26 7.98 -14.48
N THR A 49 -4.97 8.21 -14.75
CA THR A 49 -3.96 7.15 -14.60
C THR A 49 -3.83 6.74 -13.14
N GLY A 50 -3.68 5.44 -12.87
CA GLY A 50 -3.46 4.91 -11.53
C GLY A 50 -2.15 5.41 -10.92
N ASP A 51 -2.11 5.57 -9.60
CA ASP A 51 -0.87 5.81 -8.87
C ASP A 51 -0.13 4.47 -8.67
N ALA A 52 0.67 4.11 -9.68
CA ALA A 52 1.52 2.91 -9.69
C ALA A 52 2.97 3.20 -9.25
N GLY A 53 3.27 4.42 -8.78
CA GLY A 53 4.64 4.83 -8.46
C GLY A 53 5.17 4.14 -7.20
N MET A 54 6.29 3.45 -7.32
CA MET A 54 7.03 2.88 -6.20
C MET A 54 8.33 3.67 -6.00
N LEU A 55 8.67 3.96 -4.75
CA LEU A 55 9.94 4.60 -4.42
C LEU A 55 10.97 3.56 -3.97
N THR A 56 12.20 3.80 -4.33
CA THR A 56 13.39 3.04 -3.91
C THR A 56 14.28 3.92 -3.04
N LYS A 57 15.26 3.32 -2.35
CA LYS A 57 16.23 4.08 -1.52
C LYS A 57 16.98 5.14 -2.33
N SER A 58 17.25 4.91 -3.61
CA SER A 58 17.92 5.86 -4.51
C SER A 58 17.09 7.10 -4.84
N ASP A 59 15.77 7.04 -4.70
CA ASP A 59 14.88 8.17 -4.97
C ASP A 59 14.79 9.13 -3.76
N LEU A 60 15.37 8.75 -2.63
CA LEU A 60 15.23 9.46 -1.36
C LEU A 60 16.31 10.53 -1.20
N LYS A 61 15.90 11.75 -0.84
CA LYS A 61 16.80 12.82 -0.44
C LYS A 61 16.72 13.06 1.06
N ILE A 62 17.83 12.82 1.76
CA ILE A 62 17.96 13.14 3.18
C ILE A 62 18.10 14.66 3.33
N VAL A 63 17.12 15.29 3.98
CA VAL A 63 17.12 16.74 4.27
C VAL A 63 17.26 17.06 5.75
N THR A 64 17.48 16.04 6.58
CA THR A 64 17.72 16.16 8.02
C THR A 64 19.22 16.29 8.30
N LYS A 65 19.56 16.90 9.44
CA LYS A 65 20.95 16.99 9.92
C LYS A 65 21.55 15.61 10.20
N THR A 66 20.73 14.69 10.73
CA THR A 66 21.12 13.32 11.04
C THR A 66 20.53 12.39 10.00
N ALA A 67 21.38 11.54 9.41
CA ALA A 67 20.93 10.52 8.47
C ALA A 67 20.16 9.40 9.20
N PRO A 68 19.03 8.92 8.64
CA PRO A 68 18.40 7.70 9.13
C PRO A 68 19.34 6.50 9.00
N THR A 69 19.12 5.49 9.84
CA THR A 69 19.74 4.17 9.64
C THR A 69 19.04 3.39 8.52
N ASP A 70 19.67 2.34 8.01
CA ASP A 70 19.07 1.50 6.96
C ASP A 70 17.71 0.93 7.35
N ALA A 71 17.58 0.46 8.61
CA ALA A 71 16.31 -0.03 9.15
C ALA A 71 15.23 1.06 9.17
N GLN A 72 15.60 2.30 9.49
CA GLN A 72 14.66 3.43 9.47
C GLN A 72 14.26 3.80 8.04
N LEU A 73 15.17 3.68 7.07
CA LEU A 73 14.83 3.89 5.65
C LEU A 73 13.84 2.82 5.16
N ASP A 74 14.03 1.56 5.53
CA ASP A 74 13.13 0.47 5.17
C ASP A 74 11.74 0.68 5.78
N ASP A 75 11.68 1.09 7.06
CA ASP A 75 10.42 1.45 7.71
C ASP A 75 9.73 2.60 6.97
N LEU A 76 10.45 3.69 6.64
CA LEU A 76 9.87 4.84 5.94
C LEU A 76 9.34 4.49 4.54
N LEU A 77 10.04 3.62 3.79
CA LEU A 77 9.56 3.12 2.50
C LEU A 77 8.29 2.27 2.65
N PHE A 78 8.21 1.45 3.70
CA PHE A 78 6.99 0.70 4.01
C PHE A 78 5.83 1.62 4.35
N VAL A 79 6.05 2.63 5.20
CA VAL A 79 5.03 3.66 5.51
C VAL A 79 4.52 4.32 4.25
N TRP A 80 5.43 4.73 3.37
CA TRP A 80 5.07 5.35 2.10
C TRP A 80 4.17 4.45 1.26
N ALA A 81 4.54 3.17 1.10
CA ALA A 81 3.74 2.21 0.35
C ALA A 81 2.32 2.02 0.91
N VAL A 82 2.16 2.03 2.24
CA VAL A 82 0.85 1.85 2.89
C VAL A 82 0.01 3.14 2.85
N THR A 83 0.62 4.29 3.14
CA THR A 83 -0.09 5.57 3.29
C THR A 83 -0.79 6.03 2.01
N LYS A 84 -0.29 5.63 0.83
CA LYS A 84 -0.95 5.86 -0.47
C LYS A 84 -2.38 5.30 -0.55
N TYR A 85 -2.69 4.25 0.21
CA TYR A 85 -4.01 3.61 0.20
C TYR A 85 -4.96 4.14 1.29
N VAL A 86 -4.45 4.97 2.22
CA VAL A 86 -5.26 5.60 3.26
C VAL A 86 -5.85 6.90 2.71
N LYS A 87 -7.16 7.08 2.86
CA LYS A 87 -7.86 8.32 2.45
C LYS A 87 -7.17 9.52 3.10
N SER A 88 -6.97 10.59 2.33
CA SER A 88 -6.16 11.76 2.68
C SER A 88 -6.47 12.37 4.05
N MET A 89 -5.74 11.88 5.06
CA MET A 89 -5.23 12.55 6.26
C MET A 89 -4.29 11.61 7.08
N PRO A 90 -3.34 10.85 6.49
CA PRO A 90 -2.53 9.94 7.29
C PRO A 90 -1.37 10.66 8.01
N LEU A 91 -1.43 10.73 9.34
CA LEU A 91 -0.25 10.82 10.22
C LEU A 91 0.09 9.40 10.69
N TYR A 92 0.89 8.66 9.92
CA TYR A 92 1.36 7.33 10.32
C TYR A 92 2.72 7.48 11.01
N LEU A 93 2.74 7.31 12.33
CA LEU A 93 3.96 7.24 13.14
C LEU A 93 4.19 5.76 13.52
N PRO A 94 4.93 4.97 12.72
CA PRO A 94 5.58 3.82 13.33
C PRO A 94 6.55 4.40 14.37
N LYS A 95 6.73 3.74 15.51
CA LYS A 95 7.57 4.23 16.62
C LYS A 95 9.02 4.47 16.14
N ILE A 96 9.29 5.65 15.59
CA ILE A 96 10.61 6.16 15.24
C ILE A 96 10.92 7.25 16.27
N LYS A 97 11.91 7.01 17.14
CA LYS A 97 12.32 7.94 18.22
C LYS A 97 13.02 9.22 17.72
N ALA A 98 12.78 9.68 16.48
CA ALA A 98 13.38 10.91 15.97
C ALA A 98 12.53 11.55 14.87
N PRO A 99 12.41 12.89 14.82
CA PRO A 99 11.73 13.60 13.74
C PRO A 99 12.58 13.55 12.46
N LEU A 100 12.39 12.51 11.65
CA LEU A 100 13.01 12.39 10.33
C LEU A 100 12.02 12.90 9.27
N ALA A 101 12.20 14.15 8.85
CA ALA A 101 11.52 14.68 7.67
C ALA A 101 12.35 14.29 6.44
N LEU A 102 11.85 13.36 5.63
CA LEU A 102 12.43 13.03 4.33
C LEU A 102 11.70 13.87 3.28
N ALA A 103 12.42 14.72 2.54
CA ALA A 103 11.81 15.50 1.46
C ALA A 103 11.99 14.76 0.14
N LEU A 104 10.89 14.65 -0.59
CA LEU A 104 10.84 14.09 -1.93
C LEU A 104 11.29 15.15 -2.94
N VAL A 105 12.14 14.75 -3.89
CA VAL A 105 12.32 15.50 -5.14
C VAL A 105 11.33 14.91 -6.14
N ARG A 106 10.48 15.76 -6.72
CA ARG A 106 9.64 15.42 -7.88
C ARG A 106 10.39 15.70 -9.17
#